data_AF-A0A1Q6WPT8-F1
#
_entry.id   AF-A0A1Q6WPT8-F1
#
_cell.length_a   1.000
_cell.length_b   1.000
_cell.length_c   1.000
_cell.angle_alpha   90.00
_cell.angle_beta   90.00
_cell.angle_gamma   90.00
#
_symmetry.space_group_name_H-M   'P 1'
#
loop_
_entity.id
_entity.type
_entity.pdbx_description
1 polymer ?
#
loop_
_entity_poly.entity_id
_entity_poly.type
_entity_poly.pdbx_seq_one_letter_code
_entity_poly.pdbx_strand_id
1 'polypeptide(L)'
;MLVNPNADDKGTAKTIQEGIATVAEGGKVMVVPGTYNEAVLIDKGLTLEAVGGESGPVVVAPPGTVNAAIQVATPDPVTIRGLTVQFTGVRGIFGTGVVDVTIERTSVVAVNPPLGVSALISMLNDAPTTGRARAVVRESSLDGSLPPANSPTPAFPQIFGITVAGDIDARLEGNVIRRTGGACIFVIMNNNLAGETNADVVGNDLDQCYPLGRAGSIVVGPRAGFLPSPTHPVTATGEVNIVGNTIRNSAGSCLVTSAIVYETFTGRIERNRILGAVPPCATPAARNSPGAIWVGSLPTRGFPRVSVTVRFNDIEGNAQAGLRVGPNETEPSLQTSCNWWGSASGPSGPSQPHRSRERTRRAAERMAAKERAERPFGVARLCCRP
;
A
#
# COMPACT_ATOMS: atom_id res chain seq x y z
N MET A 1 10.75 -22.17 21.52
CA MET A 1 11.93 -21.52 22.15
C MET A 1 11.47 -20.23 22.80
N LEU A 2 11.82 -20.00 24.08
CA LEU A 2 11.55 -18.73 24.76
C LEU A 2 12.76 -17.81 24.63
N VAL A 3 12.52 -16.53 24.38
CA VAL A 3 13.54 -15.50 24.25
C VAL A 3 13.28 -14.40 25.27
N ASN A 4 14.27 -14.06 26.09
CA ASN A 4 14.21 -13.02 27.11
C ASN A 4 15.58 -12.34 27.24
N PRO A 5 15.69 -11.01 27.02
CA PRO A 5 16.99 -10.34 26.99
C PRO A 5 17.64 -10.26 28.38
N ASN A 6 16.85 -10.49 29.44
CA ASN A 6 17.28 -10.45 30.83
C ASN A 6 17.40 -11.85 31.47
N ALA A 7 17.29 -12.93 30.68
CA ALA A 7 17.46 -14.28 31.21
C ALA A 7 18.91 -14.56 31.60
N ASP A 8 19.11 -15.30 32.69
CA ASP A 8 20.41 -15.77 33.16
C ASP A 8 20.48 -17.31 33.28
N ASP A 9 19.42 -18.01 32.89
CA ASP A 9 19.34 -19.47 32.86
C ASP A 9 19.78 -20.04 31.50
N LYS A 10 20.17 -21.31 31.49
CA LYS A 10 20.66 -22.01 30.29
C LYS A 10 19.54 -22.47 29.34
N GLY A 11 18.27 -22.30 29.71
CA GLY A 11 17.11 -22.79 28.95
C GLY A 11 16.41 -21.72 28.09
N THR A 12 16.81 -20.46 28.22
CA THR A 12 16.15 -19.31 27.61
C THR A 12 17.15 -18.55 26.74
N ALA A 13 16.77 -18.27 25.49
CA ALA A 13 17.64 -17.50 24.60
C ALA A 13 17.70 -16.04 25.04
N LYS A 14 18.87 -15.41 25.03
CA LYS A 14 19.02 -13.98 25.34
C LYS A 14 18.70 -13.09 24.14
N THR A 15 18.92 -13.60 22.92
CA THR A 15 18.64 -12.88 21.68
C THR A 15 17.60 -13.61 20.83
N ILE A 16 16.92 -12.86 19.97
CA ILE A 16 15.99 -13.43 18.99
C ILE A 16 16.76 -14.32 18.02
N GLN A 17 17.96 -13.92 17.59
CA GLN A 17 18.78 -14.73 16.69
C GLN A 17 19.17 -16.08 17.31
N GLU A 18 19.52 -16.11 18.61
CA GLU A 18 19.77 -17.36 19.32
C GLU A 18 18.50 -18.22 19.39
N GLY A 19 17.35 -17.59 19.68
CA GLY A 19 16.06 -18.27 19.69
C GLY A 19 15.72 -18.94 18.35
N ILE A 20 16.03 -18.27 17.23
CA ILE A 20 15.88 -18.80 15.88
C ILE A 20 16.89 -19.93 15.63
N ALA A 21 18.16 -19.76 16.01
CA ALA A 21 19.17 -20.79 15.81
C ALA A 21 18.81 -22.10 16.53
N THR A 22 18.31 -22.02 17.76
CA THR A 22 17.96 -23.20 18.58
C THR A 22 16.63 -23.84 18.21
N VAL A 23 15.64 -23.07 17.72
CA VAL A 23 14.35 -23.66 17.39
C VAL A 23 14.47 -24.61 16.19
N ALA A 24 13.80 -25.76 16.27
CA ALA A 24 13.61 -26.63 15.13
C ALA A 24 12.85 -25.90 14.01
N GLU A 25 13.10 -26.29 12.77
CA GLU A 25 12.37 -25.81 11.60
C GLU A 25 10.85 -26.01 11.76
N GLY A 26 10.07 -25.04 11.31
CA GLY A 26 8.63 -24.93 11.54
C GLY A 26 8.24 -24.57 12.98
N GLY A 27 9.20 -24.43 13.89
CA GLY A 27 8.94 -24.20 15.31
C GLY A 27 8.53 -22.76 15.64
N LYS A 28 8.23 -22.52 16.93
CA LYS A 28 7.80 -21.22 17.45
C LYS A 28 8.86 -20.59 18.36
N VAL A 29 9.23 -19.36 18.05
CA VAL A 29 10.05 -18.46 18.87
C VAL A 29 9.13 -17.47 19.57
N MET A 30 9.10 -17.56 20.90
CA MET A 30 8.28 -16.73 21.78
C MET A 30 9.16 -15.68 22.43
N VAL A 31 8.89 -14.41 22.15
CA VAL A 31 9.75 -13.30 22.57
C VAL A 31 9.04 -12.50 23.66
N VAL A 32 9.61 -12.42 24.86
CA VAL A 32 9.00 -11.64 25.97
C VAL A 32 9.31 -10.14 25.81
N PRO A 33 8.58 -9.24 26.49
CA PRO A 33 8.78 -7.81 26.37
C PRO A 33 10.21 -7.39 26.70
N GLY A 34 10.73 -6.45 25.93
CA GLY A 34 12.12 -6.02 26.00
C GLY A 34 12.60 -5.37 24.71
N THR A 35 13.72 -4.69 24.77
CA THR A 35 14.40 -4.14 23.58
C THR A 35 15.56 -5.05 23.19
N TYR A 36 15.52 -5.51 21.95
CA TYR A 36 16.50 -6.40 21.33
C TYR A 36 17.30 -5.59 20.31
N ASN A 37 18.52 -5.24 20.68
CA ASN A 37 19.42 -4.42 19.88
C ASN A 37 20.18 -5.27 18.85
N GLU A 38 19.44 -5.95 17.96
CA GLU A 38 19.99 -6.88 16.97
C GLU A 38 19.27 -6.75 15.63
N ALA A 39 19.97 -7.10 14.55
CA ALA A 39 19.35 -7.40 13.27
C ALA A 39 19.06 -8.89 13.20
N VAL A 40 17.88 -9.26 12.73
CA VAL A 40 17.40 -10.65 12.74
C VAL A 40 17.42 -11.23 11.34
N LEU A 41 18.04 -12.39 11.18
CA LEU A 41 17.98 -13.22 9.98
C LEU A 41 17.12 -14.46 10.26
N ILE A 42 16.05 -14.62 9.49
CA ILE A 42 15.20 -15.80 9.46
C ILE A 42 15.53 -16.60 8.20
N ASP A 43 16.24 -17.71 8.37
CA ASP A 43 16.77 -18.57 7.30
C ASP A 43 16.07 -19.94 7.22
N LYS A 44 15.01 -20.14 8.01
CA LYS A 44 14.17 -21.35 8.03
C LYS A 44 12.73 -21.00 8.40
N GLY A 45 11.79 -21.86 8.02
CA GLY A 45 10.37 -21.66 8.36
C GLY A 45 10.18 -21.64 9.87
N LEU A 46 9.41 -20.68 10.39
CA LEU A 46 9.10 -20.55 11.83
C LEU A 46 7.99 -19.53 12.10
N THR A 47 7.51 -19.53 13.35
CA THR A 47 6.70 -18.44 13.91
C THR A 47 7.51 -17.62 14.91
N LEU A 48 7.70 -16.33 14.66
CA LEU A 48 8.26 -15.35 15.59
C LEU A 48 7.12 -14.53 16.20
N GLU A 49 6.87 -14.72 17.49
CA GLU A 49 5.70 -14.13 18.17
C GLU A 49 6.12 -13.40 19.44
N ALA A 50 5.70 -12.13 19.54
CA ALA A 50 5.76 -11.39 20.79
C ALA A 50 4.76 -11.97 21.80
N VAL A 51 5.27 -12.35 22.97
CA VAL A 51 4.52 -12.72 24.16
C VAL A 51 4.34 -11.47 25.00
N GLY A 52 3.48 -10.56 24.58
CA GLY A 52 3.33 -9.26 25.25
C GLY A 52 1.99 -8.61 24.96
N GLY A 53 1.16 -8.54 26.00
CA GLY A 53 0.03 -7.62 26.12
C GLY A 53 0.41 -6.47 27.04
N GLU A 54 -0.12 -6.46 28.26
CA GLU A 54 0.05 -5.36 29.25
C GLU A 54 1.47 -5.19 29.80
N SER A 55 2.35 -6.20 29.68
CA SER A 55 3.72 -6.17 30.22
C SER A 55 4.74 -5.37 29.39
N GLY A 56 4.30 -4.68 28.33
CA GLY A 56 5.13 -3.84 27.47
C GLY A 56 5.46 -4.45 26.11
N PRO A 57 6.06 -3.68 25.20
CA PRO A 57 6.32 -4.12 23.83
C PRO A 57 7.58 -5.00 23.72
N VAL A 58 7.58 -5.87 22.71
CA VAL A 58 8.79 -6.48 22.16
C VAL A 58 9.32 -5.57 21.07
N VAL A 59 10.50 -4.98 21.27
CA VAL A 59 11.09 -4.02 20.33
C VAL A 59 12.35 -4.62 19.71
N VAL A 60 12.37 -4.77 18.39
CA VAL A 60 13.57 -5.07 17.60
C VAL A 60 14.15 -3.74 17.12
N ALA A 61 15.35 -3.39 17.57
CA ALA A 61 15.98 -2.09 17.33
C ALA A 61 17.49 -2.26 17.04
N PRO A 62 17.87 -2.82 15.88
CA PRO A 62 19.28 -2.95 15.52
C PRO A 62 20.01 -1.61 15.60
N PRO A 63 21.21 -1.57 16.21
CA PRO A 63 22.00 -0.35 16.25
C PRO A 63 22.59 -0.04 14.87
N GLY A 64 22.62 1.25 14.51
CA GLY A 64 23.27 1.74 13.30
C GLY A 64 22.50 1.46 12.00
N THR A 65 23.18 1.60 10.86
CA THR A 65 22.56 1.44 9.55
C THR A 65 22.62 -0.03 9.11
N VAL A 66 21.47 -0.71 9.13
CA VAL A 66 21.32 -2.08 8.63
C VAL A 66 20.56 -2.11 7.30
N ASN A 67 20.80 -3.15 6.50
CA ASN A 67 20.01 -3.38 5.27
C ASN A 67 18.54 -3.67 5.61
N ALA A 68 18.30 -4.52 6.60
CA ALA A 68 16.98 -4.79 7.14
C ALA A 68 17.08 -5.04 8.65
N ALA A 69 16.09 -4.61 9.43
CA ALA A 69 16.01 -4.98 10.84
C ALA A 69 15.59 -6.44 11.02
N ILE A 70 14.68 -6.92 10.17
CA ILE A 70 14.36 -8.34 10.03
C ILE A 70 14.46 -8.71 8.55
N GLN A 71 15.32 -9.69 8.25
CA GLN A 71 15.45 -10.28 6.92
C GLN A 71 14.92 -11.71 6.91
N VAL A 72 14.01 -12.01 5.97
CA VAL A 72 13.55 -13.37 5.66
C VAL A 72 14.29 -13.84 4.42
N ALA A 73 15.01 -14.96 4.54
CA ALA A 73 15.88 -15.53 3.52
C ALA A 73 15.61 -17.03 3.30
N THR A 74 14.36 -17.46 3.49
CA THR A 74 13.90 -18.83 3.28
C THR A 74 12.62 -18.83 2.44
N PRO A 75 12.40 -19.88 1.61
CA PRO A 75 11.11 -20.10 0.97
C PRO A 75 10.06 -20.72 1.89
N ASP A 76 10.47 -21.26 3.03
CA ASP A 76 9.55 -21.90 3.97
C ASP A 76 8.68 -20.85 4.67
N PRO A 77 7.45 -21.21 5.09
CA PRO A 77 6.54 -20.26 5.71
C PRO A 77 7.10 -19.61 6.98
N VAL A 78 7.07 -18.27 7.01
CA VAL A 78 7.46 -17.46 8.16
C VAL A 78 6.28 -16.61 8.63
N THR A 79 5.96 -16.70 9.91
CA THR A 79 4.98 -15.80 10.56
C THR A 79 5.68 -14.88 11.54
N ILE A 80 5.45 -13.58 11.42
CA ILE A 80 5.93 -12.53 12.33
C ILE A 80 4.70 -11.86 12.95
N ARG A 81 4.60 -11.88 14.29
CA ARG A 81 3.38 -11.45 14.97
C ARG A 81 3.63 -10.64 16.24
N GLY A 82 2.99 -9.48 16.34
CA GLY A 82 2.93 -8.70 17.59
C GLY A 82 4.19 -7.92 17.94
N LEU A 83 5.21 -7.91 17.07
CA LEU A 83 6.47 -7.22 17.36
C LEU A 83 6.35 -5.71 17.07
N THR A 84 7.22 -4.94 17.71
CA THR A 84 7.57 -3.57 17.28
C THR A 84 8.95 -3.60 16.65
N VAL A 85 9.09 -3.08 15.44
CA VAL A 85 10.36 -2.99 14.71
C VAL A 85 10.71 -1.52 14.54
N GLN A 86 11.85 -1.11 15.08
CA GLN A 86 12.40 0.23 14.94
C GLN A 86 13.71 0.15 14.16
N PHE A 87 13.90 0.97 13.14
CA PHE A 87 15.10 0.88 12.31
C PHE A 87 15.59 2.23 11.79
N THR A 88 16.92 2.39 11.77
CA THR A 88 17.65 3.56 11.23
C THR A 88 18.27 3.28 9.85
N GLY A 89 17.79 2.26 9.14
CA GLY A 89 18.39 1.69 7.93
C GLY A 89 17.53 1.75 6.66
N VAL A 90 17.79 0.80 5.74
CA VAL A 90 17.11 0.75 4.42
C VAL A 90 15.73 0.11 4.53
N ARG A 91 15.56 -0.94 5.34
CA ARG A 91 14.30 -1.67 5.45
C ARG A 91 13.97 -2.03 6.90
N GLY A 92 12.69 -2.00 7.26
CA GLY A 92 12.21 -2.57 8.51
C GLY A 92 12.18 -4.10 8.43
N ILE A 93 11.23 -4.62 7.64
CA ILE A 93 11.11 -6.06 7.37
C ILE A 93 11.28 -6.31 5.86
N PHE A 94 12.17 -7.23 5.50
CA PHE A 94 12.55 -7.49 4.13
C PHE A 94 12.54 -8.99 3.79
N GLY A 95 11.91 -9.35 2.68
CA GLY A 95 12.02 -10.67 2.06
C GLY A 95 12.34 -10.54 0.57
N THR A 96 13.18 -11.45 0.07
CA THR A 96 13.60 -11.45 -1.34
C THR A 96 13.60 -12.85 -1.94
N GLY A 97 13.19 -12.96 -3.20
CA GLY A 97 13.00 -14.24 -3.88
C GLY A 97 11.65 -14.87 -3.54
N VAL A 98 11.57 -16.19 -3.65
CA VAL A 98 10.36 -16.98 -3.43
C VAL A 98 10.11 -17.16 -1.93
N VAL A 99 9.70 -16.10 -1.23
CA VAL A 99 9.41 -16.11 0.21
C VAL A 99 7.92 -16.32 0.49
N ASP A 100 7.55 -17.00 1.58
CA ASP A 100 6.17 -17.02 2.10
C ASP A 100 6.12 -16.38 3.49
N VAL A 101 5.67 -15.12 3.55
CA VAL A 101 5.74 -14.30 4.76
C VAL A 101 4.35 -13.82 5.16
N THR A 102 4.00 -14.05 6.42
CA THR A 102 2.79 -13.50 7.06
C THR A 102 3.18 -12.59 8.23
N ILE A 103 2.82 -11.31 8.15
CA ILE A 103 3.09 -10.28 9.16
C ILE A 103 1.75 -9.81 9.73
N GLU A 104 1.59 -9.93 11.05
CA GLU A 104 0.32 -9.67 11.72
C GLU A 104 0.51 -8.83 12.96
N ARG A 105 -0.38 -7.85 13.16
CA ARG A 105 -0.43 -7.06 14.40
C ARG A 105 0.93 -6.49 14.80
N THR A 106 1.75 -6.17 13.80
CA THR A 106 3.14 -5.74 13.98
C THR A 106 3.22 -4.24 13.77
N SER A 107 4.03 -3.56 14.60
CA SER A 107 4.35 -2.16 14.41
C SER A 107 5.71 -2.02 13.73
N VAL A 108 5.81 -1.23 12.67
CA VAL A 108 7.09 -0.92 12.01
C VAL A 108 7.25 0.58 11.94
N VAL A 109 8.31 1.10 12.56
CA VAL A 109 8.56 2.53 12.71
C VAL A 109 9.96 2.84 12.21
N ALA A 110 10.07 3.73 11.22
CA ALA A 110 11.36 4.29 10.85
C ALA A 110 11.85 5.24 11.95
N VAL A 111 13.14 5.19 12.29
CA VAL A 111 13.78 6.10 13.25
C VAL A 111 14.89 6.83 12.51
N ASN A 112 14.85 8.16 12.49
CA ASN A 112 15.82 8.99 11.77
C ASN A 112 16.21 8.44 10.38
N PRO A 113 15.22 8.16 9.51
CA PRO A 113 15.45 7.48 8.24
C PRO A 113 16.45 8.24 7.37
N PRO A 114 17.45 7.57 6.79
CA PRO A 114 18.45 8.25 5.96
C PRO A 114 17.82 8.83 4.70
N LEU A 115 18.50 9.81 4.09
CA LEU A 115 18.14 10.24 2.74
C LEU A 115 18.35 9.07 1.76
N GLY A 116 17.42 8.91 0.82
CA GLY A 116 17.41 7.80 -0.13
C GLY A 116 16.11 7.02 -0.10
N VAL A 117 16.13 5.86 -0.74
CA VAL A 117 14.97 4.97 -0.87
C VAL A 117 15.00 3.89 0.20
N SER A 118 13.94 3.81 0.99
CA SER A 118 13.75 2.82 2.05
C SER A 118 12.29 2.32 2.06
N ALA A 119 12.03 1.26 2.82
CA ALA A 119 10.68 0.73 2.99
C ALA A 119 10.46 0.21 4.42
N LEU A 120 9.27 0.39 4.96
CA LEU A 120 8.92 -0.20 6.26
C LEU A 120 8.81 -1.73 6.10
N ILE A 121 8.06 -2.19 5.10
CA ILE A 121 7.94 -3.61 4.72
C ILE A 121 8.14 -3.75 3.22
N SER A 122 8.97 -4.72 2.81
CA SER A 122 9.31 -4.97 1.41
C SER A 122 9.42 -6.46 1.11
N MET A 123 8.56 -6.99 0.23
CA MET A 123 8.62 -8.37 -0.27
C MET A 123 8.83 -8.35 -1.77
N LEU A 124 10.01 -8.77 -2.25
CA LEU A 124 10.41 -8.59 -3.65
C LEU A 124 10.78 -9.95 -4.29
N ASN A 125 10.10 -10.33 -5.36
CA ASN A 125 10.45 -11.49 -6.17
C ASN A 125 10.73 -11.08 -7.62
N ASP A 126 11.72 -10.19 -7.81
CA ASP A 126 12.04 -9.54 -9.08
C ASP A 126 13.07 -10.29 -9.94
N ALA A 127 13.83 -11.23 -9.37
CA ALA A 127 14.83 -12.00 -10.11
C ALA A 127 14.15 -13.06 -11.01
N PRO A 128 14.81 -13.56 -12.07
CA PRO A 128 14.35 -14.74 -12.78
C PRO A 128 14.26 -15.91 -11.79
N THR A 129 13.05 -16.25 -11.34
CA THR A 129 12.81 -17.31 -10.37
C THR A 129 11.81 -18.32 -10.93
N THR A 130 11.93 -19.58 -10.50
CA THR A 130 10.96 -20.63 -10.79
C THR A 130 10.03 -20.76 -9.59
N GLY A 131 9.20 -19.74 -9.32
CA GLY A 131 8.29 -19.74 -8.19
C GLY A 131 7.67 -18.37 -7.92
N ARG A 132 6.64 -18.36 -7.06
CA ARG A 132 5.95 -17.14 -6.65
C ARG A 132 6.17 -16.90 -5.17
N ALA A 133 6.45 -15.66 -4.80
CA ALA A 133 6.42 -15.26 -3.41
C ALA A 133 4.96 -15.13 -2.93
N ARG A 134 4.78 -15.19 -1.62
CA ARG A 134 3.53 -14.91 -0.93
C ARG A 134 3.79 -13.92 0.20
N ALA A 135 2.98 -12.87 0.25
CA ALA A 135 3.09 -11.84 1.28
C ALA A 135 1.72 -11.49 1.86
N VAL A 136 1.52 -11.77 3.14
CA VAL A 136 0.35 -11.31 3.88
C VAL A 136 0.81 -10.29 4.92
N VAL A 137 0.26 -9.08 4.87
CA VAL A 137 0.48 -8.06 5.91
C VAL A 137 -0.89 -7.62 6.38
N ARG A 138 -1.23 -7.90 7.64
CA ARG A 138 -2.54 -7.57 8.17
C ARG A 138 -2.53 -6.98 9.56
N GLU A 139 -3.52 -6.13 9.81
CA GLU A 139 -3.80 -5.54 11.13
C GLU A 139 -2.56 -4.85 11.74
N SER A 140 -1.64 -4.36 10.90
CA SER A 140 -0.34 -3.84 11.30
C SER A 140 -0.30 -2.31 11.23
N SER A 141 0.57 -1.69 12.03
CA SER A 141 0.73 -0.24 12.09
C SER A 141 2.11 0.17 11.60
N LEU A 142 2.16 1.00 10.56
CA LEU A 142 3.37 1.37 9.86
C LEU A 142 3.53 2.88 9.87
N ASP A 143 4.69 3.36 10.31
CA ASP A 143 4.97 4.78 10.39
C ASP A 143 6.35 5.13 9.82
N GLY A 144 6.38 5.98 8.79
CA GLY A 144 7.61 6.48 8.20
C GLY A 144 8.32 7.54 9.06
N SER A 145 7.70 7.99 10.16
CA SER A 145 8.21 9.03 11.05
C SER A 145 8.59 10.32 10.35
N LEU A 146 8.02 10.59 9.17
CA LEU A 146 8.23 11.86 8.51
C LEU A 146 7.43 12.96 9.19
N PRO A 147 7.99 14.18 9.30
CA PRO A 147 7.23 15.31 9.79
C PRO A 147 6.01 15.59 8.89
N PRO A 148 4.89 16.06 9.46
CA PRO A 148 3.77 16.58 8.68
C PRO A 148 4.24 17.61 7.65
N ALA A 149 3.75 17.51 6.42
CA ALA A 149 4.35 18.23 5.30
C ALA A 149 4.23 19.76 5.41
N ASN A 150 5.39 20.42 5.50
CA ASN A 150 5.74 21.78 5.03
C ASN A 150 7.26 22.04 5.12
N SER A 151 8.08 20.99 5.37
CA SER A 151 9.53 21.16 5.35
C SER A 151 9.97 21.47 3.91
N PRO A 152 10.85 22.47 3.69
CA PRO A 152 11.27 22.83 2.34
C PRO A 152 11.93 21.63 1.65
N THR A 153 11.48 21.29 0.44
CA THR A 153 12.27 20.47 -0.48
C THR A 153 13.56 21.22 -0.84
N PRO A 154 14.71 20.53 -0.99
CA PRO A 154 14.88 19.08 -1.03
C PRO A 154 15.74 18.51 0.12
N ALA A 155 15.16 17.58 0.88
CA ALA A 155 15.83 16.45 1.56
C ALA A 155 14.79 15.55 2.28
N PHE A 156 13.72 15.11 1.60
CA PHE A 156 12.78 14.14 2.20
C PHE A 156 13.26 12.71 1.93
N PRO A 157 13.30 11.81 2.94
CA PRO A 157 13.53 10.39 2.74
C PRO A 157 12.40 9.75 1.91
N GLN A 158 12.73 8.93 0.89
CA GLN A 158 11.75 8.12 0.13
C GLN A 158 11.45 6.83 0.90
N ILE A 159 10.62 6.93 1.92
CA ILE A 159 10.20 5.77 2.71
C ILE A 159 8.86 5.28 2.19
N PHE A 160 8.81 4.09 1.62
CA PHE A 160 7.56 3.42 1.25
C PHE A 160 6.99 2.65 2.44
N GLY A 161 5.67 2.55 2.54
CA GLY A 161 5.03 1.76 3.59
C GLY A 161 5.21 0.26 3.32
N ILE A 162 4.30 -0.34 2.57
CA ILE A 162 4.40 -1.73 2.11
C ILE A 162 4.72 -1.73 0.62
N THR A 163 5.84 -2.36 0.27
CA THR A 163 6.22 -2.62 -1.12
C THR A 163 6.13 -4.11 -1.40
N VAL A 164 5.38 -4.50 -2.43
CA VAL A 164 5.39 -5.85 -2.99
C VAL A 164 5.76 -5.78 -4.46
N ALA A 165 6.65 -6.66 -4.93
CA ALA A 165 7.14 -6.61 -6.30
C ALA A 165 7.40 -7.98 -6.91
N GLY A 166 7.25 -8.07 -8.23
CA GLY A 166 7.65 -9.24 -9.01
C GLY A 166 6.60 -10.35 -9.03
N ASP A 167 7.05 -11.59 -9.13
CA ASP A 167 6.19 -12.77 -9.17
C ASP A 167 5.66 -13.08 -7.76
N ILE A 168 4.51 -12.51 -7.40
CA ILE A 168 4.02 -12.51 -6.01
C ILE A 168 2.49 -12.56 -5.93
N ASP A 169 1.98 -13.24 -4.90
CA ASP A 169 0.60 -13.15 -4.44
C ASP A 169 0.56 -12.43 -3.09
N ALA A 170 -0.02 -11.23 -3.05
CA ALA A 170 -0.03 -10.38 -1.87
C ALA A 170 -1.44 -10.15 -1.30
N ARG A 171 -1.55 -10.08 0.02
CA ARG A 171 -2.75 -9.61 0.73
C ARG A 171 -2.36 -8.60 1.80
N LEU A 172 -2.76 -7.35 1.59
CA LEU A 172 -2.46 -6.20 2.43
C LEU A 172 -3.77 -5.70 3.05
N GLU A 173 -4.06 -6.11 4.29
CA GLU A 173 -5.41 -6.00 4.87
C GLU A 173 -5.46 -5.28 6.23
N GLY A 174 -6.34 -4.29 6.37
CA GLY A 174 -6.63 -3.69 7.67
C GLY A 174 -5.43 -3.01 8.33
N ASN A 175 -4.44 -2.56 7.56
CA ASN A 175 -3.26 -1.90 8.09
C ASN A 175 -3.50 -0.40 8.26
N VAL A 176 -2.79 0.20 9.22
CA VAL A 176 -2.72 1.65 9.40
C VAL A 176 -1.34 2.11 8.94
N ILE A 177 -1.28 2.96 7.90
CA ILE A 177 0.00 3.44 7.36
C ILE A 177 0.02 4.97 7.36
N ARG A 178 1.09 5.56 7.91
CA ARG A 178 1.22 6.99 8.15
C ARG A 178 2.60 7.53 7.80
N ARG A 179 2.63 8.83 7.46
CA ARG A 179 3.84 9.68 7.44
C ARG A 179 4.98 9.09 6.60
N THR A 180 4.64 8.64 5.38
CA THR A 180 5.61 8.06 4.43
C THR A 180 6.06 9.11 3.42
N GLY A 181 7.30 9.04 2.96
CA GLY A 181 7.85 9.91 1.88
C GLY A 181 7.84 9.25 0.50
N GLY A 182 7.26 8.06 0.45
CA GLY A 182 6.84 7.31 -0.70
C GLY A 182 5.33 7.03 -0.63
N ALA A 183 4.86 6.17 -1.52
CA ALA A 183 3.53 5.59 -1.41
C ALA A 183 3.41 4.81 -0.09
N CYS A 184 2.23 4.85 0.52
CA CYS A 184 1.94 3.97 1.65
C CYS A 184 1.87 2.51 1.21
N ILE A 185 1.36 2.25 0.01
CA ILE A 185 1.35 0.92 -0.60
C ILE A 185 1.84 1.02 -2.04
N PHE A 186 2.82 0.20 -2.41
CA PHE A 186 3.34 0.13 -3.76
C PHE A 186 3.35 -1.33 -4.23
N VAL A 187 2.47 -1.64 -5.20
CA VAL A 187 2.42 -2.92 -5.90
C VAL A 187 3.14 -2.75 -7.24
N ILE A 188 4.19 -3.53 -7.45
CA ILE A 188 5.12 -3.35 -8.55
C ILE A 188 5.16 -4.61 -9.41
N MET A 189 5.03 -4.45 -10.73
CA MET A 189 5.33 -5.54 -11.66
C MET A 189 6.80 -5.98 -11.58
N ASN A 190 7.11 -7.16 -12.08
CA ASN A 190 8.49 -7.61 -12.23
C ASN A 190 9.29 -6.62 -13.10
N ASN A 191 10.53 -6.34 -12.72
CA ASN A 191 11.42 -5.43 -13.46
C ASN A 191 11.78 -5.96 -14.87
N ASN A 192 11.63 -7.27 -15.11
CA ASN A 192 11.73 -7.90 -16.44
C ASN A 192 10.45 -7.72 -17.28
N LEU A 193 9.49 -6.92 -16.81
CA LEU A 193 8.22 -6.62 -17.46
C LEU A 193 7.39 -7.87 -17.82
N ALA A 194 7.64 -8.98 -17.13
CA ALA A 194 7.02 -10.29 -17.33
C ALA A 194 6.48 -10.83 -15.99
N GLY A 195 6.00 -12.07 -15.97
CA GLY A 195 5.57 -12.71 -14.75
C GLY A 195 4.16 -12.32 -14.30
N GLU A 196 3.80 -12.66 -13.06
CA GLU A 196 2.46 -12.47 -12.53
C GLU A 196 2.47 -11.83 -11.12
N THR A 197 1.84 -10.66 -11.00
CA THR A 197 1.70 -9.94 -9.72
C THR A 197 0.23 -9.83 -9.33
N ASN A 198 -0.18 -10.52 -8.28
CA ASN A 198 -1.52 -10.39 -7.72
C ASN A 198 -1.46 -9.69 -6.36
N ALA A 199 -2.41 -8.80 -6.09
CA ALA A 199 -2.49 -8.15 -4.79
C ALA A 199 -3.92 -7.75 -4.39
N ASP A 200 -4.33 -8.12 -3.19
CA ASP A 200 -5.53 -7.61 -2.54
C ASP A 200 -5.13 -6.53 -1.51
N VAL A 201 -5.49 -5.28 -1.77
CA VAL A 201 -5.29 -4.12 -0.88
C VAL A 201 -6.63 -3.74 -0.26
N VAL A 202 -6.89 -4.25 0.94
CA VAL A 202 -8.25 -4.30 1.52
C VAL A 202 -8.34 -3.59 2.86
N GLY A 203 -9.27 -2.65 3.00
CA GLY A 203 -9.63 -2.10 4.31
C GLY A 203 -8.51 -1.37 5.04
N ASN A 204 -7.46 -0.92 4.34
CA ASN A 204 -6.36 -0.20 4.96
C ASN A 204 -6.75 1.24 5.23
N ASP A 205 -6.20 1.80 6.30
CA ASP A 205 -6.30 3.20 6.62
C ASP A 205 -4.96 3.87 6.30
N LEU A 206 -4.95 4.77 5.30
CA LEU A 206 -3.76 5.45 4.78
C LEU A 206 -3.91 6.97 4.96
N ASP A 207 -2.88 7.62 5.50
CA ASP A 207 -2.89 9.06 5.67
C ASP A 207 -1.46 9.60 5.62
N GLN A 208 -1.29 10.81 5.10
CA GLN A 208 0.01 11.49 5.05
C GLN A 208 1.09 10.69 4.27
N CYS A 209 0.71 10.14 3.12
CA CYS A 209 1.62 9.45 2.20
C CYS A 209 2.09 10.42 1.11
N TYR A 210 3.36 10.84 1.15
CA TYR A 210 3.89 11.94 0.33
C TYR A 210 4.90 11.44 -0.71
N PRO A 211 4.48 10.77 -1.80
CA PRO A 211 5.40 10.18 -2.74
C PRO A 211 6.32 11.24 -3.38
N LEU A 212 7.63 11.10 -3.19
CA LEU A 212 8.60 11.83 -4.00
C LEU A 212 8.49 11.38 -5.45
N GLY A 213 8.49 12.35 -6.37
CA GLY A 213 8.10 12.08 -7.75
C GLY A 213 6.59 12.01 -7.99
N ARG A 214 5.77 12.29 -6.96
CA ARG A 214 4.38 12.76 -7.05
C ARG A 214 3.41 11.78 -7.76
N ALA A 215 3.33 10.52 -7.34
CA ALA A 215 2.40 9.53 -7.90
C ALA A 215 1.10 9.43 -7.07
N GLY A 216 1.06 8.58 -6.03
CA GLY A 216 -0.05 8.55 -5.07
C GLY A 216 0.18 7.74 -3.80
N SER A 217 -0.85 7.67 -2.93
CA SER A 217 -0.81 6.93 -1.66
C SER A 217 -0.79 5.42 -1.85
N ILE A 218 -1.58 4.93 -2.81
CA ILE A 218 -1.50 3.57 -3.36
C ILE A 218 -1.05 3.69 -4.80
N VAL A 219 -0.01 2.95 -5.17
CA VAL A 219 0.50 2.89 -6.54
C VAL A 219 0.52 1.43 -7.00
N VAL A 220 -0.07 1.18 -8.16
CA VAL A 220 -0.01 -0.09 -8.88
C VAL A 220 0.64 0.20 -10.21
N GLY A 221 1.88 -0.25 -10.44
CA GLY A 221 2.61 0.23 -11.61
C GLY A 221 4.05 -0.29 -11.73
N PRO A 222 4.74 0.09 -12.80
CA PRO A 222 6.15 -0.23 -12.98
C PRO A 222 7.03 0.61 -12.05
N ARG A 223 8.12 0.00 -11.57
CA ARG A 223 9.20 0.74 -10.89
C ARG A 223 9.82 1.75 -11.86
N ALA A 224 10.22 2.91 -11.35
CA ALA A 224 10.88 3.91 -12.18
C ALA A 224 12.18 3.35 -12.79
N GLY A 225 12.41 3.61 -14.07
CA GLY A 225 13.64 3.22 -14.79
C GLY A 225 13.53 1.97 -15.66
N PHE A 226 12.48 1.16 -15.51
CA PHE A 226 12.25 -0.02 -16.34
C PHE A 226 11.23 0.30 -17.42
N LEU A 227 11.72 0.50 -18.65
CA LEU A 227 10.90 0.88 -19.80
C LEU A 227 10.80 -0.26 -20.82
N PRO A 228 9.59 -0.51 -21.34
CA PRO A 228 9.36 -1.42 -22.45
C PRO A 228 10.17 -1.04 -23.70
N SER A 229 10.59 -2.05 -24.45
CA SER A 229 11.20 -1.88 -25.77
C SER A 229 10.65 -2.93 -26.75
N PRO A 230 10.87 -2.80 -28.07
CA PRO A 230 10.42 -3.81 -29.03
C PRO A 230 10.98 -5.21 -28.77
N THR A 231 12.19 -5.31 -28.18
CA THR A 231 12.83 -6.58 -27.83
C THR A 231 12.53 -7.02 -26.39
N HIS A 232 11.86 -6.18 -25.60
CA HIS A 232 11.48 -6.44 -24.22
C HIS A 232 10.11 -5.79 -23.91
N PRO A 233 9.02 -6.34 -24.50
CA PRO A 233 7.68 -5.80 -24.30
C PRO A 233 7.15 -6.15 -22.91
N VAL A 234 6.10 -5.44 -22.47
CA VAL A 234 5.35 -5.84 -21.26
C VAL A 234 4.54 -7.09 -21.56
N THR A 235 4.87 -8.17 -20.87
CA THR A 235 4.11 -9.42 -20.82
C THR A 235 3.60 -9.74 -19.42
N ALA A 236 3.92 -8.91 -18.43
CA ALA A 236 3.47 -9.05 -17.05
C ALA A 236 1.94 -9.06 -16.96
N THR A 237 1.41 -10.05 -16.27
CA THR A 237 0.00 -10.19 -15.93
C THR A 237 -0.20 -9.95 -14.44
N GLY A 238 -1.46 -9.86 -14.02
CA GLY A 238 -1.79 -9.66 -12.62
C GLY A 238 -3.20 -9.15 -12.43
N GLU A 239 -3.75 -9.44 -11.26
CA GLU A 239 -4.99 -8.87 -10.76
C GLU A 239 -4.72 -8.11 -9.45
N VAL A 240 -5.00 -6.81 -9.42
CA VAL A 240 -4.82 -5.98 -8.22
C VAL A 240 -6.14 -5.34 -7.80
N ASN A 241 -6.63 -5.73 -6.63
CA ASN A 241 -7.89 -5.24 -6.08
C ASN A 241 -7.63 -4.22 -4.97
N ILE A 242 -8.20 -3.03 -5.08
CA ILE A 242 -8.11 -1.97 -4.08
C ILE A 242 -9.50 -1.71 -3.52
N VAL A 243 -9.77 -2.24 -2.32
CA VAL A 243 -11.15 -2.35 -1.81
C VAL A 243 -11.29 -1.84 -0.39
N GLY A 244 -12.25 -0.94 -0.15
CA GLY A 244 -12.63 -0.57 1.22
C GLY A 244 -11.57 0.25 1.97
N ASN A 245 -10.54 0.76 1.30
CA ASN A 245 -9.48 1.53 1.96
C ASN A 245 -9.98 2.95 2.26
N THR A 246 -9.51 3.52 3.37
CA THR A 246 -9.69 4.94 3.67
C THR A 246 -8.39 5.68 3.41
N ILE A 247 -8.42 6.72 2.57
CA ILE A 247 -7.22 7.45 2.14
C ILE A 247 -7.40 8.94 2.38
N ARG A 248 -6.43 9.53 3.07
CA ARG A 248 -6.40 10.94 3.46
C ARG A 248 -5.04 11.57 3.20
N ASN A 249 -5.06 12.90 3.23
CA ASN A 249 -3.89 13.76 3.32
C ASN A 249 -4.19 14.83 4.37
N SER A 250 -4.27 14.41 5.63
CA SER A 250 -4.75 15.26 6.74
C SER A 250 -3.90 16.50 6.99
N ALA A 251 -2.62 16.47 6.60
CA ALA A 251 -1.73 17.63 6.64
C ALA A 251 -1.92 18.60 5.45
N GLY A 252 -2.70 18.24 4.43
CA GLY A 252 -2.92 19.07 3.24
C GLY A 252 -1.68 19.22 2.35
N SER A 253 -0.78 18.24 2.34
CA SER A 253 0.48 18.29 1.60
C SER A 253 0.29 18.43 0.10
N CYS A 254 0.97 19.38 -0.53
CA CYS A 254 1.00 19.55 -1.99
C CYS A 254 1.83 18.49 -2.72
N LEU A 255 2.52 17.59 -1.99
CA LEU A 255 3.34 16.52 -2.59
C LEU A 255 2.50 15.35 -3.09
N VAL A 256 1.24 15.23 -2.66
CA VAL A 256 0.33 14.18 -3.11
C VAL A 256 -0.35 14.62 -4.41
N THR A 257 -0.14 13.86 -5.48
CA THR A 257 -0.81 14.09 -6.77
C THR A 257 -2.13 13.32 -6.86
N SER A 258 -2.14 12.04 -6.48
CA SER A 258 -3.34 11.21 -6.46
C SER A 258 -3.43 10.37 -5.19
N ALA A 259 -4.63 9.96 -4.80
CA ALA A 259 -4.76 9.00 -3.71
C ALA A 259 -4.45 7.58 -4.21
N ILE A 260 -4.98 7.23 -5.38
CA ILE A 260 -4.73 5.96 -6.06
C ILE A 260 -4.18 6.25 -7.46
N VAL A 261 -3.08 5.60 -7.82
CA VAL A 261 -2.51 5.56 -9.17
C VAL A 261 -2.48 4.12 -9.63
N TYR A 262 -3.16 3.84 -10.74
CA TYR A 262 -3.29 2.51 -11.31
C TYR A 262 -2.80 2.50 -12.76
N GLU A 263 -1.59 1.98 -12.96
CA GLU A 263 -0.80 2.07 -14.20
C GLU A 263 -0.72 0.78 -15.01
N THR A 264 -1.06 -0.36 -14.42
CA THR A 264 -0.88 -1.70 -15.01
C THR A 264 -1.83 -2.70 -14.37
N PHE A 265 -1.94 -3.90 -14.95
CA PHE A 265 -2.75 -5.03 -14.48
C PHE A 265 -4.26 -4.85 -14.67
N THR A 266 -4.99 -5.93 -14.41
CA THR A 266 -6.45 -5.92 -14.30
C THR A 266 -6.88 -5.79 -12.84
N GLY A 267 -8.14 -5.51 -12.56
CA GLY A 267 -8.68 -5.57 -11.20
C GLY A 267 -9.84 -4.61 -10.94
N ARG A 268 -10.02 -4.25 -9.67
CA ARG A 268 -11.11 -3.35 -9.25
C ARG A 268 -10.67 -2.36 -8.18
N ILE A 269 -11.25 -1.15 -8.25
CA ILE A 269 -11.14 -0.10 -7.26
C ILE A 269 -12.54 0.16 -6.72
N GLU A 270 -12.83 -0.39 -5.54
CA GLU A 270 -14.19 -0.44 -5.00
C GLU A 270 -14.33 -0.01 -3.56
N ARG A 271 -15.41 0.70 -3.23
CA ARG A 271 -15.80 0.98 -1.83
C ARG A 271 -14.73 1.72 -1.03
N ASN A 272 -13.76 2.36 -1.69
CA ASN A 272 -12.76 3.16 -1.02
C ASN A 272 -13.35 4.50 -0.61
N ARG A 273 -12.87 5.04 0.51
CA ARG A 273 -13.21 6.37 1.00
C ARG A 273 -12.01 7.30 0.84
N ILE A 274 -12.07 8.22 -0.11
CA ILE A 274 -10.96 9.12 -0.44
C ILE A 274 -11.35 10.55 -0.06
N LEU A 275 -10.76 11.05 1.03
CA LEU A 275 -11.19 12.30 1.69
C LEU A 275 -10.08 13.34 1.65
N GLY A 276 -10.26 14.38 0.83
CA GLY A 276 -9.33 15.52 0.77
C GLY A 276 -7.88 15.12 0.48
N ALA A 277 -7.66 14.00 -0.22
CA ALA A 277 -6.33 13.49 -0.46
C ALA A 277 -5.52 14.39 -1.40
N VAL A 278 -6.20 15.03 -2.36
CA VAL A 278 -5.58 15.90 -3.38
C VAL A 278 -5.96 17.37 -3.13
N PRO A 279 -5.06 18.20 -2.57
CA PRO A 279 -5.32 19.61 -2.31
C PRO A 279 -5.23 20.47 -3.58
N PRO A 280 -5.70 21.75 -3.55
CA PRO A 280 -5.66 22.65 -4.70
C PRO A 280 -4.25 22.89 -5.25
N CYS A 281 -3.24 22.90 -4.38
CA CYS A 281 -1.85 23.11 -4.74
C CYS A 281 -1.15 21.89 -5.37
N ALA A 282 -1.83 20.73 -5.46
CA ALA A 282 -1.26 19.55 -6.11
C ALA A 282 -1.02 19.82 -7.60
N THR A 283 0.19 19.49 -8.09
CA THR A 283 0.55 19.67 -9.50
C THR A 283 0.66 18.32 -10.21
N PRO A 284 0.53 18.30 -11.55
CA PRO A 284 0.86 17.11 -12.34
C PRO A 284 2.27 16.60 -12.07
N ALA A 285 2.43 15.29 -12.19
CA ALA A 285 3.71 14.61 -12.16
C ALA A 285 4.02 14.02 -13.54
N ALA A 286 5.23 13.48 -13.69
CA ALA A 286 5.64 12.81 -14.93
C ALA A 286 4.80 11.55 -15.25
N ARG A 287 4.13 10.96 -14.23
CA ARG A 287 3.30 9.75 -14.34
C ARG A 287 1.82 10.07 -14.52
N ASN A 288 1.28 10.97 -13.73
CA ASN A 288 -0.16 11.22 -13.63
C ASN A 288 -0.51 12.69 -13.39
N SER A 289 -1.73 13.05 -13.76
CA SER A 289 -2.34 14.33 -13.40
C SER A 289 -3.09 14.22 -12.06
N PRO A 290 -3.25 15.32 -11.29
CA PRO A 290 -3.80 15.23 -9.94
C PRO A 290 -5.28 14.87 -9.90
N GLY A 291 -5.65 13.90 -9.08
CA GLY A 291 -7.03 13.46 -8.92
C GLY A 291 -7.15 12.36 -7.88
N ALA A 292 -8.30 12.22 -7.23
CA ALA A 292 -8.47 11.24 -6.15
C ALA A 292 -8.07 9.84 -6.63
N ILE A 293 -8.54 9.45 -7.82
CA ILE A 293 -8.09 8.26 -8.54
C ILE A 293 -7.53 8.70 -9.89
N TRP A 294 -6.38 8.14 -10.26
CA TRP A 294 -5.86 8.20 -11.62
C TRP A 294 -5.72 6.78 -12.17
N VAL A 295 -6.26 6.55 -13.36
CA VAL A 295 -6.16 5.29 -14.09
C VAL A 295 -5.63 5.57 -15.48
N GLY A 296 -4.64 4.81 -15.91
CA GLY A 296 -4.19 4.80 -17.29
C GLY A 296 -2.75 4.36 -17.39
N SER A 297 -2.16 4.43 -18.57
CA SER A 297 -0.76 4.06 -18.72
C SER A 297 0.01 5.12 -19.50
N LEU A 298 1.28 4.83 -19.79
CA LEU A 298 2.14 5.66 -20.61
C LEU A 298 2.42 4.93 -21.93
N PRO A 299 1.52 4.98 -22.94
CA PRO A 299 1.73 4.27 -24.21
C PRO A 299 2.91 4.80 -25.01
N THR A 300 3.23 6.09 -24.85
CA THR A 300 4.45 6.68 -25.43
C THR A 300 5.72 6.04 -24.88
N ARG A 301 5.60 5.29 -23.78
CA ARG A 301 6.67 4.47 -23.18
C ARG A 301 6.43 2.97 -23.36
N GLY A 302 5.50 2.57 -24.23
CA GLY A 302 5.25 1.17 -24.56
C GLY A 302 4.46 0.37 -23.52
N PHE A 303 3.86 1.01 -22.51
CA PHE A 303 3.00 0.31 -21.56
C PHE A 303 1.60 0.03 -22.14
N PRO A 304 1.03 -1.17 -21.91
CA PRO A 304 -0.30 -1.53 -22.39
C PRO A 304 -1.39 -0.73 -21.67
N ARG A 305 -2.61 -0.78 -22.19
CA ARG A 305 -3.78 -0.20 -21.53
C ARG A 305 -4.13 -0.97 -20.25
N VAL A 306 -4.72 -0.27 -19.31
CA VAL A 306 -5.22 -0.82 -18.05
C VAL A 306 -6.65 -1.30 -18.23
N SER A 307 -7.01 -2.44 -17.63
CA SER A 307 -8.39 -2.95 -17.61
C SER A 307 -8.92 -3.01 -16.18
N VAL A 308 -9.61 -1.96 -15.74
CA VAL A 308 -10.01 -1.82 -14.33
C VAL A 308 -11.46 -1.36 -14.18
N THR A 309 -12.13 -1.89 -13.16
CA THR A 309 -13.46 -1.43 -12.76
C THR A 309 -13.34 -0.44 -11.59
N VAL A 310 -13.97 0.73 -11.71
CA VAL A 310 -13.99 1.76 -10.66
C VAL A 310 -15.43 2.04 -10.25
N ARG A 311 -15.86 1.49 -9.10
CA ARG A 311 -17.25 1.63 -8.65
C ARG A 311 -17.45 1.69 -7.13
N PHE A 312 -18.56 2.28 -6.71
CA PHE A 312 -18.97 2.36 -5.30
C PHE A 312 -17.99 3.09 -4.37
N ASN A 313 -17.09 3.92 -4.91
CA ASN A 313 -16.16 4.70 -4.10
C ASN A 313 -16.85 5.97 -3.56
N ASP A 314 -16.45 6.39 -2.37
CA ASP A 314 -16.85 7.63 -1.70
C ASP A 314 -15.70 8.65 -1.82
N ILE A 315 -15.81 9.58 -2.75
CA ILE A 315 -14.75 10.53 -3.10
C ILE A 315 -15.22 11.94 -2.75
N GLU A 316 -14.54 12.59 -1.80
CA GLU A 316 -14.97 13.87 -1.26
C GLU A 316 -13.77 14.80 -0.99
N GLY A 317 -13.96 16.11 -1.19
CA GLY A 317 -12.97 17.13 -0.80
C GLY A 317 -11.68 17.18 -1.64
N ASN A 318 -11.61 16.45 -2.76
CA ASN A 318 -10.45 16.48 -3.67
C ASN A 318 -10.59 17.65 -4.66
N ALA A 319 -9.62 18.57 -4.65
CA ALA A 319 -9.77 19.87 -5.32
C ALA A 319 -9.63 19.82 -6.86
N GLN A 320 -9.00 18.78 -7.40
CA GLN A 320 -8.59 18.73 -8.81
C GLN A 320 -9.52 17.88 -9.66
N ALA A 321 -9.76 16.63 -9.26
CA ALA A 321 -10.68 15.71 -9.93
C ALA A 321 -11.00 14.53 -9.00
N GLY A 322 -12.19 13.94 -9.17
CA GLY A 322 -12.51 12.66 -8.52
C GLY A 322 -11.81 11.48 -9.20
N LEU A 323 -11.96 11.36 -10.52
CA LEU A 323 -11.28 10.37 -11.35
C LEU A 323 -10.63 11.07 -12.54
N ARG A 324 -9.36 10.76 -12.80
CA ARG A 324 -8.67 11.10 -14.04
C ARG A 324 -8.33 9.84 -14.79
N VAL A 325 -8.46 9.94 -16.10
CA VAL A 325 -8.25 8.85 -17.04
C VAL A 325 -7.11 9.25 -17.95
N GLY A 326 -6.12 8.38 -18.11
CA GLY A 326 -5.01 8.56 -19.03
C GLY A 326 -5.52 8.72 -20.47
N PRO A 327 -4.80 9.46 -21.33
CA PRO A 327 -5.24 9.75 -22.70
C PRO A 327 -5.43 8.49 -23.57
N ASN A 328 -4.93 7.36 -23.10
CA ASN A 328 -4.93 6.08 -23.78
C ASN A 328 -6.06 5.14 -23.35
N GLU A 329 -6.78 5.50 -22.30
CA GLU A 329 -7.86 4.68 -21.76
C GLU A 329 -9.21 5.15 -22.32
N THR A 330 -9.97 4.19 -22.85
CA THR A 330 -11.30 4.42 -23.42
C THR A 330 -12.20 3.26 -23.02
N GLU A 331 -13.50 3.49 -22.90
CA GLU A 331 -14.47 2.40 -22.82
C GLU A 331 -14.25 1.41 -23.99
N PRO A 332 -14.32 0.08 -23.77
CA PRO A 332 -14.77 -0.60 -22.56
C PRO A 332 -13.67 -0.97 -21.54
N SER A 333 -12.41 -0.53 -21.72
CA SER A 333 -11.29 -0.95 -20.83
C SER A 333 -11.41 -0.39 -19.41
N LEU A 334 -12.15 0.69 -19.23
CA LEU A 334 -12.37 1.32 -17.94
C LEU A 334 -13.87 1.33 -17.64
N GLN A 335 -14.32 0.52 -16.68
CA GLN A 335 -15.74 0.50 -16.30
C GLN A 335 -15.97 1.40 -15.10
N THR A 336 -16.64 2.54 -15.30
CA THR A 336 -16.95 3.48 -14.21
C THR A 336 -18.45 3.50 -13.90
N SER A 337 -18.83 3.22 -12.66
CA SER A 337 -20.24 3.32 -12.26
C SER A 337 -20.40 3.55 -10.77
N CYS A 338 -21.52 4.16 -10.37
CA CYS A 338 -21.97 4.18 -8.97
C CYS A 338 -20.97 4.76 -7.94
N ASN A 339 -20.10 5.69 -8.33
CA ASN A 339 -19.22 6.42 -7.40
C ASN A 339 -19.91 7.70 -6.90
N TRP A 340 -19.66 8.06 -5.64
CA TRP A 340 -19.98 9.39 -5.10
C TRP A 340 -18.79 10.32 -5.31
N TRP A 341 -19.04 11.51 -5.84
CA TRP A 341 -18.02 12.48 -6.26
C TRP A 341 -17.99 13.75 -5.42
N GLY A 342 -18.58 13.73 -4.23
CA GLY A 342 -18.69 14.89 -3.34
C GLY A 342 -19.80 15.88 -3.73
N SER A 343 -20.61 15.56 -4.73
CA SER A 343 -21.74 16.38 -5.18
C SER A 343 -22.89 15.54 -5.70
N ALA A 344 -24.12 15.95 -5.36
CA ALA A 344 -25.35 15.35 -5.87
C ALA A 344 -25.52 15.52 -7.40
N SER A 345 -24.85 16.50 -8.00
CA SER A 345 -24.83 16.68 -9.46
C SER A 345 -24.04 15.60 -10.21
N GLY A 346 -23.30 14.75 -9.49
CA GLY A 346 -22.39 13.78 -10.08
C GLY A 346 -21.12 14.43 -10.66
N PRO A 347 -20.31 13.67 -11.42
CA PRO A 347 -19.03 14.16 -11.95
C PRO A 347 -19.30 15.15 -13.09
N SER A 348 -18.52 16.23 -13.23
CA SER A 348 -18.58 17.18 -14.34
C SER A 348 -17.33 17.08 -15.22
N GLY A 349 -17.47 16.89 -16.54
CA GLY A 349 -16.32 16.81 -17.45
C GLY A 349 -16.67 16.44 -18.91
N PRO A 350 -15.73 16.64 -19.86
CA PRO A 350 -15.97 16.55 -21.32
C PRO A 350 -16.23 15.14 -21.87
N SER A 351 -16.05 14.08 -21.05
CA SER A 351 -16.24 12.68 -21.46
C SER A 351 -17.50 12.01 -20.91
N GLN A 352 -18.52 12.77 -20.46
CA GLN A 352 -19.77 12.17 -19.98
C GLN A 352 -20.51 11.40 -21.09
N PRO A 353 -20.75 10.08 -20.95
CA PRO A 353 -21.64 9.37 -21.85
C PRO A 353 -23.09 9.85 -21.63
N HIS A 354 -23.78 10.26 -22.69
CA HIS A 354 -25.14 10.81 -22.64
C HIS A 354 -26.15 9.96 -21.86
N ARG A 355 -25.98 8.62 -21.80
CA ARG A 355 -26.85 7.70 -21.03
C ARG A 355 -26.74 7.82 -19.50
N SER A 356 -25.65 8.38 -18.99
CA SER A 356 -25.47 8.62 -17.55
C SER A 356 -26.32 9.78 -17.04
N ARG A 357 -26.59 10.79 -17.88
CA ARG A 357 -27.38 11.98 -17.50
C ARG A 357 -28.82 11.64 -17.14
N GLU A 358 -29.50 10.79 -17.92
CA GLU A 358 -30.92 10.48 -17.72
C GLU A 358 -31.18 9.52 -16.55
N ARG A 359 -30.32 8.51 -16.35
CA ARG A 359 -30.47 7.58 -15.22
C ARG A 359 -30.17 8.25 -13.88
N THR A 360 -29.15 9.11 -13.82
CA THR A 360 -28.79 9.83 -12.60
C THR A 360 -29.85 10.87 -12.24
N ARG A 361 -30.42 11.58 -13.23
CA ARG A 361 -31.49 12.56 -13.02
C ARG A 361 -32.80 11.92 -12.55
N ARG A 362 -33.26 10.84 -13.20
CA ARG A 362 -34.50 10.14 -12.78
C ARG A 362 -34.37 9.44 -11.43
N ALA A 363 -33.17 8.98 -11.06
CA ALA A 363 -32.89 8.43 -9.74
C ALA A 363 -32.87 9.52 -8.65
N ALA A 364 -32.29 10.70 -8.94
CA ALA A 364 -32.33 11.86 -8.05
C ALA A 364 -33.78 12.34 -7.80
N GLU A 365 -34.58 12.48 -8.86
CA GLU A 365 -35.97 12.94 -8.78
C GLU A 365 -36.87 11.98 -7.98
N ARG A 366 -36.68 10.65 -8.13
CA ARG A 366 -37.45 9.64 -7.37
C ARG A 366 -37.05 9.51 -5.91
N MET A 367 -35.79 9.81 -5.56
CA MET A 367 -35.30 9.77 -4.18
C MET A 367 -35.65 11.04 -3.40
N ALA A 368 -35.57 12.22 -4.04
CA ALA A 368 -36.00 13.49 -3.45
C ALA A 368 -37.51 13.52 -3.11
N ALA A 369 -38.33 12.77 -3.86
CA ALA A 369 -39.75 12.58 -3.56
C ALA A 369 -39.97 11.66 -2.34
N LYS A 370 -39.05 10.73 -2.06
CA LYS A 370 -39.14 9.76 -0.97
C LYS A 370 -38.60 10.31 0.36
N GLU A 371 -37.55 11.13 0.33
CA GLU A 371 -36.98 11.80 1.52
C GLU A 371 -37.89 12.91 2.07
N ARG A 372 -38.75 13.54 1.27
CA ARG A 372 -39.77 14.47 1.80
C ARG A 372 -40.82 13.79 2.70
N ALA A 373 -40.94 12.46 2.63
CA ALA A 373 -41.93 11.71 3.40
C ALA A 373 -41.36 11.11 4.70
N GLU A 374 -40.03 10.94 4.84
CA GLU A 374 -39.43 10.20 5.96
C GLU A 374 -38.11 10.86 6.44
N ARG A 375 -38.22 11.72 7.47
CA ARG A 375 -37.18 12.30 8.35
C ARG A 375 -36.43 13.58 7.89
N PRO A 376 -36.25 14.57 8.78
CA PRO A 376 -35.40 15.73 8.55
C PRO A 376 -33.94 15.40 8.93
N PHE A 377 -32.98 15.92 8.15
CA PHE A 377 -31.52 15.80 8.31
C PHE A 377 -30.87 14.50 7.78
N GLY A 378 -30.58 14.50 6.48
CA GLY A 378 -29.62 13.61 5.83
C GLY A 378 -29.42 14.02 4.38
N VAL A 379 -28.18 14.33 3.97
CA VAL A 379 -27.87 14.70 2.58
C VAL A 379 -27.91 13.45 1.70
N ALA A 380 -28.82 13.44 0.71
CA ALA A 380 -29.03 12.34 -0.22
C ALA A 380 -27.74 11.86 -0.90
N ARG A 381 -27.31 10.62 -0.59
CA ARG A 381 -26.23 9.95 -1.33
C ARG A 381 -26.82 9.33 -2.60
N LEU A 382 -26.58 9.98 -3.74
CA LEU A 382 -26.88 9.44 -5.06
C LEU A 382 -25.85 8.35 -5.41
N CYS A 383 -26.25 7.07 -5.37
CA CYS A 383 -25.98 6.09 -6.45
C CYS A 383 -26.46 4.66 -6.08
N CYS A 384 -27.26 4.10 -7.00
CA CYS A 384 -27.62 2.70 -7.24
C CYS A 384 -27.80 1.75 -6.04
N ARG A 385 -29.05 1.29 -5.84
CA ARG A 385 -29.32 0.06 -5.07
C ARG A 385 -28.66 -1.15 -5.77
N PRO A 386 -28.17 -2.13 -5.00
CA PRO A 386 -27.46 -3.31 -5.49
C PRO A 386 -28.26 -4.12 -6.51
#